data_AF-A4EM47-F1
#
_entry.id   AF-A4EM47-F1
#
_cell.length_a   1.000
_cell.length_b   1.000
_cell.length_c   1.000
_cell.angle_alpha   90.00
_cell.angle_beta   90.00
_cell.angle_gamma   90.00
#
_symmetry.space_group_name_H-M   'P 1'
#
loop_
_entity.id
_entity.type
_entity.pdbx_description
1 polymer ?
#
loop_
_entity_poly.entity_id
_entity_poly.type
_entity_poly.pdbx_seq_one_letter_code
_entity_poly.pdbx_strand_id
1 'polypeptide(L)'
;MRALSFSVLALILVTACGNTDRPLRDLRSAGGGPDEFAVIPLGPLEIPQTRDLPPPTPGGTNRTDPSPNADAIRALGGSPSAQIAGGIPAGDAALVAQTNRYGVDPNIRAVLAAEDEAKLDRARRSNFFNPLGRDRYFPAYRRQALDASAERARLQAAGVTVAEIPAEVIEERDAANATFFERLGLREGCVFTTAGSPDGRMRRVCEGDETNVEQASGAEGSAEATEPARTPFLERIGLGDNCVITTAGSPDGRFRRVCDEDETE
;
A
#
# COMPACT_ATOMS: atom_id res chain seq x y z
N MET A 1 11.66 -44.27 38.31
CA MET A 1 11.43 -44.29 36.84
C MET A 1 9.95 -44.15 36.47
N ARG A 2 9.02 -44.90 37.05
CA ARG A 2 7.58 -44.81 36.72
C ARG A 2 6.91 -43.46 37.04
N ALA A 3 7.30 -42.80 38.13
CA ALA A 3 6.75 -41.48 38.49
C ALA A 3 7.20 -40.36 37.52
N LEU A 4 8.43 -40.43 37.01
CA LEU A 4 8.95 -39.50 36.00
C LEU A 4 8.25 -39.68 34.64
N SER A 5 7.94 -40.91 34.26
CA SER A 5 7.17 -41.17 33.03
C SER A 5 5.74 -40.63 33.11
N PHE A 6 5.09 -40.68 34.27
CA PHE A 6 3.75 -40.12 34.45
C PHE A 6 3.74 -38.59 34.42
N SER A 7 4.76 -37.91 34.97
CA SER A 7 4.83 -36.44 34.92
C SER A 7 5.11 -35.92 33.52
N VAL A 8 5.98 -36.60 32.76
CA VAL A 8 6.27 -36.23 31.36
C VAL A 8 5.05 -36.46 30.47
N LEU A 9 4.32 -37.57 30.65
CA LEU A 9 3.08 -37.85 29.92
C LEU A 9 1.99 -36.81 30.24
N ALA A 10 1.86 -36.41 31.51
CA ALA A 10 0.92 -35.37 31.92
C ALA A 10 1.25 -34.00 31.30
N LEU A 11 2.53 -33.63 31.25
CA LEU A 11 3.00 -32.41 30.58
C LEU A 11 2.68 -32.40 29.08
N ILE A 12 2.90 -33.52 28.39
CA ILE A 12 2.58 -33.65 26.96
C ILE A 12 1.06 -33.51 26.72
N LEU A 13 0.23 -34.17 27.54
CA LEU A 13 -1.23 -34.09 27.42
C LEU A 13 -1.77 -32.68 27.68
N VAL A 14 -1.20 -31.93 28.63
CA VAL A 14 -1.60 -30.54 28.89
C VAL A 14 -1.24 -29.61 27.73
N THR A 15 -0.08 -29.83 27.07
CA THR A 15 0.29 -29.03 25.89
C THR A 15 -0.53 -29.34 24.64
N ALA A 16 -1.15 -30.53 24.56
CA ALA A 16 -1.99 -30.95 23.44
C ALA A 16 -3.38 -30.30 23.44
N CYS A 17 -3.86 -29.82 24.59
CA CYS A 17 -5.12 -29.05 24.72
C CYS A 17 -4.92 -27.53 24.57
N GLY A 18 -3.71 -27.07 24.25
CA GLY A 18 -3.50 -25.65 23.92
C GLY A 18 -4.12 -25.35 22.56
N ASN A 19 -5.08 -24.43 22.52
CA ASN A 19 -5.76 -23.99 21.29
C ASN A 19 -4.73 -23.70 20.18
N THR A 20 -4.69 -24.56 19.15
CA THR A 20 -3.73 -24.52 18.05
C THR A 20 -4.18 -23.58 16.93
N ASP A 21 -5.35 -22.95 17.08
CA ASP A 21 -5.87 -21.91 16.19
C ASP A 21 -5.04 -20.63 16.34
N ARG A 22 -3.84 -20.66 15.78
CA ARG A 22 -3.01 -19.48 15.57
C ARG A 22 -3.48 -18.84 14.26
N PRO A 23 -4.26 -17.75 14.29
CA PRO A 23 -4.65 -17.08 13.06
C PRO A 23 -3.38 -16.65 12.33
N LEU A 24 -3.34 -16.86 11.01
CA LEU A 24 -2.16 -16.46 10.24
C LEU A 24 -1.99 -14.94 10.22
N ARG A 25 -3.08 -14.21 10.48
CA ARG A 25 -3.12 -12.76 10.51
C ARG A 25 -3.71 -12.30 11.83
N ASP A 26 -3.04 -11.36 12.48
CA ASP A 26 -3.58 -10.68 13.63
C ASP A 26 -4.30 -9.41 13.16
N LEU A 27 -5.61 -9.39 13.27
CA LEU A 27 -6.46 -8.23 12.95
C LEU A 27 -6.88 -7.48 14.21
N ARG A 28 -6.37 -7.85 15.39
CA ARG A 28 -6.72 -7.20 16.64
C ARG A 28 -6.00 -5.85 16.72
N SER A 29 -6.78 -4.78 16.80
CA SER A 29 -6.34 -3.59 17.53
C SER A 29 -6.18 -3.99 19.01
N ALA A 30 -5.22 -3.42 19.72
CA ALA A 30 -4.87 -3.84 21.09
C ALA A 30 -6.01 -3.67 22.14
N GLY A 31 -7.21 -3.22 21.77
CA GLY A 31 -8.38 -3.15 22.64
C GLY A 31 -9.42 -4.21 22.24
N GLY A 32 -9.51 -5.30 23.01
CA GLY A 32 -10.50 -6.36 22.81
C GLY A 32 -11.89 -6.05 23.39
N GLY A 33 -12.15 -4.80 23.75
CA GLY A 33 -13.45 -4.31 24.22
C GLY A 33 -14.06 -3.31 23.22
N PRO A 34 -15.33 -2.92 23.40
CA PRO A 34 -15.86 -1.73 22.75
C PRO A 34 -14.90 -0.58 23.04
N ASP A 35 -14.40 0.07 21.99
CA ASP A 35 -13.48 1.20 22.11
C ASP A 35 -14.11 2.25 23.03
N GLU A 36 -13.52 2.45 24.21
CA GLU A 36 -14.05 3.36 25.23
C GLU A 36 -14.05 4.83 24.79
N PHE A 37 -13.39 5.15 23.68
CA PHE A 37 -13.37 6.46 23.05
C PHE A 37 -14.18 6.51 21.74
N ALA A 38 -14.77 5.39 21.30
CA ALA A 38 -15.63 5.38 20.13
C ALA A 38 -16.98 6.04 20.44
N VAL A 39 -17.07 7.32 20.08
CA VAL A 39 -18.36 8.00 19.96
C VAL A 39 -19.02 7.51 18.68
N ILE A 40 -20.11 6.75 18.80
CA ILE A 40 -20.95 6.39 17.65
C ILE A 40 -21.85 7.59 17.36
N PRO A 41 -21.62 8.35 16.27
CA PRO A 41 -22.50 9.45 15.92
C PRO A 41 -23.87 8.89 15.53
N LEU A 42 -24.92 9.37 16.19
CA LEU A 42 -26.30 9.08 15.81
C LEU A 42 -26.73 10.01 14.68
N GLY A 43 -27.61 9.53 13.81
CA GLY A 43 -28.27 10.37 12.82
C GLY A 43 -29.08 11.49 13.47
N PRO A 44 -29.35 12.60 12.75
CA PRO A 44 -30.16 13.69 13.28
C PRO A 44 -31.55 13.19 13.70
N LEU A 45 -32.03 13.72 14.83
CA LEU A 45 -33.38 13.43 15.33
C LEU A 45 -34.43 13.94 14.33
N GLU A 46 -35.30 13.04 13.88
CA GLU A 46 -36.39 13.37 12.97
C GLU A 46 -37.63 13.76 13.78
N ILE A 47 -38.03 15.04 13.70
CA ILE A 47 -39.22 15.53 14.41
C ILE A 47 -40.47 15.06 13.64
N PRO A 48 -41.41 14.34 14.28
CA PRO A 48 -42.63 13.88 13.62
C PRO A 48 -43.51 15.06 13.23
N GLN A 49 -44.18 14.96 12.07
CA GLN A 49 -45.09 16.00 11.58
C GLN A 49 -46.36 16.13 12.41
N THR A 50 -46.73 15.09 13.16
CA THR A 50 -47.90 15.07 14.03
C THR A 50 -47.50 14.91 15.49
N ARG A 51 -48.32 15.45 16.40
CA ARG A 51 -48.11 15.36 17.85
C ARG A 51 -48.76 14.13 18.48
N ASP A 52 -49.37 13.30 17.65
CA ASP A 52 -50.01 12.06 18.07
C ASP A 52 -48.94 11.03 18.41
N LEU A 53 -49.13 10.29 19.51
CA LEU A 53 -48.25 9.20 19.87
C LEU A 53 -48.59 7.99 18.98
N PRO A 54 -47.71 7.56 18.06
CA PRO A 54 -47.90 6.31 17.35
C PRO A 54 -47.92 5.16 18.36
N PRO A 55 -48.66 4.07 18.10
CA PRO A 55 -48.53 2.87 18.92
C PRO A 55 -47.07 2.41 18.92
N PRO A 56 -46.51 2.00 20.07
CA PRO A 56 -45.12 1.56 20.14
C PRO A 56 -44.91 0.38 19.19
N THR A 57 -43.73 0.31 18.57
CA THR A 57 -43.28 -0.81 17.73
C THR A 57 -42.20 -1.62 18.45
N PRO A 58 -42.56 -2.59 19.32
CA PRO A 58 -41.59 -3.44 19.98
C PRO A 58 -40.71 -4.18 18.96
N GLY A 59 -39.39 -4.12 19.15
CA GLY A 59 -38.43 -4.74 18.24
C GLY A 59 -38.22 -3.99 16.91
N GLY A 60 -38.83 -2.82 16.72
CA GLY A 60 -38.55 -1.96 15.58
C GLY A 60 -37.13 -1.41 15.60
N THR A 61 -36.56 -1.13 14.43
CA THR A 61 -35.27 -0.45 14.31
C THR A 61 -35.42 1.03 14.59
N ASN A 62 -34.47 1.61 15.30
CA ASN A 62 -34.42 3.05 15.48
C ASN A 62 -33.97 3.73 14.18
N ARG A 63 -34.62 4.84 13.81
CA ARG A 63 -34.29 5.59 12.59
C ARG A 63 -32.99 6.36 12.68
N THR A 64 -32.55 6.71 13.90
CA THR A 64 -31.31 7.44 14.14
C THR A 64 -30.10 6.52 14.30
N ASP A 65 -30.32 5.21 14.42
CA ASP A 65 -29.22 4.27 14.53
C ASP A 65 -28.49 4.19 13.18
N PRO A 66 -27.15 4.29 13.17
CA PRO A 66 -26.39 4.17 11.93
C PRO A 66 -26.57 2.76 11.37
N SER A 67 -26.69 2.68 10.05
CA SER A 67 -26.67 1.42 9.31
C SER A 67 -25.45 1.42 8.38
N PRO A 68 -24.24 1.09 8.91
CA PRO A 68 -22.99 1.26 8.17
C PRO A 68 -23.00 0.56 6.82
N ASN A 69 -23.61 -0.63 6.76
CA ASN A 69 -23.73 -1.40 5.53
C ASN A 69 -24.64 -0.73 4.51
N ALA A 70 -25.81 -0.23 4.93
CA ALA A 70 -26.74 0.47 4.05
C ALA A 70 -26.15 1.79 3.54
N ASP A 71 -25.43 2.50 4.41
CA ASP A 71 -24.78 3.76 4.09
C ASP A 71 -23.61 3.57 3.13
N ALA A 72 -22.79 2.53 3.34
CA ALA A 72 -21.73 2.13 2.41
C ALA A 72 -22.32 1.74 1.05
N ILE A 73 -23.40 0.96 1.01
CA ILE A 73 -24.09 0.60 -0.24
C ILE A 73 -24.57 1.86 -0.97
N ARG A 74 -25.17 2.82 -0.25
CA ARG A 74 -25.63 4.08 -0.84
C ARG A 74 -24.48 4.92 -1.38
N ALA A 75 -23.37 5.01 -0.63
CA ALA A 75 -22.17 5.74 -1.05
C ALA A 75 -21.53 5.14 -2.31
N LEU A 76 -21.61 3.82 -2.47
CA LEU A 76 -21.17 3.09 -3.66
C LEU A 76 -22.20 3.14 -4.81
N GLY A 77 -23.30 3.89 -4.67
CA GLY A 77 -24.34 4.05 -5.69
C GLY A 77 -25.37 2.92 -5.75
N GLY A 78 -25.39 2.02 -4.77
CA GLY A 78 -26.32 0.91 -4.68
C GLY A 78 -27.61 1.23 -3.92
N SER A 79 -28.58 0.32 -4.00
CA SER A 79 -29.83 0.41 -3.23
C SER A 79 -29.71 -0.28 -1.86
N PRO A 80 -29.94 0.41 -0.73
CA PRO A 80 -29.96 -0.21 0.59
C PRO A 80 -30.95 -1.37 0.74
N SER A 81 -32.06 -1.35 -0.01
CA SER A 81 -33.04 -2.45 0.01
C SER A 81 -32.49 -3.76 -0.54
N ALA A 82 -31.43 -3.72 -1.36
CA ALA A 82 -30.75 -4.91 -1.87
C ALA A 82 -30.04 -5.70 -0.77
N GLN A 83 -29.69 -5.04 0.35
CA GLN A 83 -29.09 -5.70 1.51
C GLN A 83 -30.03 -6.73 2.15
N ILE A 84 -31.34 -6.46 2.10
CA ILE A 84 -32.39 -7.28 2.71
C ILE A 84 -32.92 -8.30 1.69
N ALA A 85 -32.99 -7.91 0.42
CA ALA A 85 -33.59 -8.74 -0.62
C ALA A 85 -32.83 -10.04 -0.86
N GLY A 86 -31.51 -10.05 -0.69
CA GLY A 86 -30.67 -11.24 -0.89
C GLY A 86 -30.72 -11.78 -2.32
N GLY A 87 -29.62 -11.71 -3.05
CA GLY A 87 -29.52 -12.30 -4.39
C GLY A 87 -29.28 -11.27 -5.50
N ILE A 88 -29.43 -11.73 -6.74
CA ILE A 88 -29.09 -10.99 -7.95
C ILE A 88 -30.23 -10.01 -8.27
N PRO A 89 -29.95 -8.70 -8.42
CA PRO A 89 -30.96 -7.72 -8.85
C PRO A 89 -31.61 -8.13 -10.18
N ALA A 90 -32.91 -7.85 -10.35
CA ALA A 90 -33.62 -8.19 -11.59
C ALA A 90 -33.00 -7.56 -12.84
N GLY A 91 -32.40 -6.37 -12.71
CA GLY A 91 -31.67 -5.69 -13.79
C GLY A 91 -30.40 -6.42 -14.25
N ASP A 92 -29.79 -7.23 -13.37
CA ASP A 92 -28.53 -7.92 -13.63
C ASP A 92 -28.75 -9.38 -14.09
N ALA A 93 -30.00 -9.84 -14.15
CA ALA A 93 -30.34 -11.22 -14.50
C ALA A 93 -29.80 -11.63 -15.88
N ALA A 94 -29.86 -10.74 -16.87
CA ALA A 94 -29.33 -10.99 -18.22
C ALA A 94 -27.80 -11.11 -18.22
N LEU A 95 -27.11 -10.28 -17.44
CA LEU A 95 -25.66 -10.37 -17.28
C LEU A 95 -25.24 -11.68 -16.61
N VAL A 96 -25.91 -12.05 -15.53
CA VAL A 96 -25.63 -13.31 -14.82
C VAL A 96 -25.92 -14.53 -15.69
N ALA A 97 -26.99 -14.50 -16.48
CA ALA A 97 -27.25 -15.56 -17.46
C ALA A 97 -26.11 -15.68 -18.49
N GLN A 98 -25.60 -14.55 -18.99
CA GLN A 98 -24.51 -14.52 -19.97
C GLN A 98 -23.17 -14.98 -19.39
N THR A 99 -22.87 -14.68 -18.12
CA THR A 99 -21.65 -15.13 -17.45
C THR A 99 -21.70 -16.61 -17.10
N ASN A 100 -22.88 -17.13 -16.76
CA ASN A 100 -23.08 -18.54 -16.40
C ASN A 100 -23.15 -19.50 -17.60
N ARG A 101 -22.95 -19.01 -18.83
CA ARG A 101 -23.09 -19.81 -20.07
C ARG A 101 -22.21 -21.06 -20.14
N TYR A 102 -21.07 -21.07 -19.45
CA TYR A 102 -20.15 -22.21 -19.41
C TYR A 102 -20.39 -23.13 -18.21
N GLY A 103 -21.43 -22.88 -17.42
CA GLY A 103 -21.70 -23.57 -16.18
C GLY A 103 -20.85 -23.06 -15.02
N VAL A 104 -21.39 -23.18 -13.82
CA VAL A 104 -20.68 -22.93 -12.55
C VAL A 104 -20.93 -24.14 -11.67
N ASP A 105 -19.88 -24.70 -11.10
CA ASP A 105 -20.03 -25.76 -10.11
C ASP A 105 -20.70 -25.17 -8.85
N PRO A 106 -21.91 -25.64 -8.46
CA PRO A 106 -22.62 -25.12 -7.30
C PRO A 106 -21.84 -25.35 -5.99
N ASN A 107 -20.92 -26.32 -5.97
CA ASN A 107 -20.10 -26.69 -4.83
C ASN A 107 -18.72 -26.01 -4.82
N ILE A 108 -18.40 -25.15 -5.80
CA ILE A 108 -17.07 -24.53 -5.91
C ILE A 108 -16.62 -23.80 -4.65
N ARG A 109 -17.56 -23.21 -3.89
CA ARG A 109 -17.25 -22.50 -2.64
C ARG A 109 -16.73 -23.45 -1.56
N ALA A 110 -17.32 -24.64 -1.43
CA ALA A 110 -16.87 -25.62 -0.45
C ALA A 110 -15.52 -26.22 -0.87
N VAL A 111 -15.32 -26.45 -2.16
CA VAL A 111 -14.04 -26.91 -2.72
C VAL A 111 -12.93 -25.90 -2.43
N LEU A 112 -13.15 -24.63 -2.79
CA LEU A 112 -12.19 -23.55 -2.54
C LEU A 112 -11.89 -23.37 -1.05
N ALA A 113 -12.91 -23.44 -0.19
CA ALA A 113 -12.71 -23.34 1.25
C ALA A 113 -11.84 -24.49 1.80
N ALA A 114 -12.05 -25.72 1.31
CA ALA A 114 -11.25 -26.87 1.71
C ALA A 114 -9.79 -26.77 1.21
N GLU A 115 -9.59 -26.33 -0.03
CA GLU A 115 -8.26 -26.12 -0.61
C GLU A 115 -7.49 -25.01 0.10
N ASP A 116 -8.20 -23.94 0.47
CA ASP A 116 -7.66 -22.80 1.21
C ASP A 116 -7.19 -23.22 2.60
N GLU A 117 -8.05 -23.91 3.37
CA GLU A 117 -7.68 -24.40 4.69
C GLU A 117 -6.49 -25.36 4.64
N ALA A 118 -6.47 -26.28 3.65
CA ALA A 118 -5.33 -27.18 3.47
C ALA A 118 -4.02 -26.43 3.16
N LYS A 119 -4.09 -25.28 2.48
CA LYS A 119 -2.93 -24.43 2.20
C LYS A 119 -2.50 -23.65 3.45
N LEU A 120 -3.45 -23.08 4.18
CA LEU A 120 -3.21 -22.38 5.44
C LEU A 120 -2.60 -23.32 6.49
N ASP A 121 -3.07 -24.56 6.58
CA ASP A 121 -2.51 -25.57 7.48
C ASP A 121 -1.06 -25.92 7.16
N ARG A 122 -0.73 -26.09 5.87
CA ARG A 122 0.67 -26.27 5.44
C ARG A 122 1.52 -25.07 5.81
N ALA A 123 1.00 -23.87 5.62
CA ALA A 123 1.68 -22.65 6.06
C ALA A 123 1.89 -22.71 7.58
N ARG A 124 0.86 -22.86 8.41
CA ARG A 124 0.96 -22.96 9.89
C ARG A 124 2.08 -23.90 10.34
N ARG A 125 2.13 -25.12 9.78
CA ARG A 125 3.14 -26.16 10.09
C ARG A 125 4.58 -25.78 9.68
N SER A 126 4.77 -25.11 8.55
CA SER A 126 6.11 -24.84 7.99
C SER A 126 6.98 -23.84 8.78
N ASN A 127 6.41 -23.05 9.68
CA ASN A 127 7.16 -22.06 10.46
C ASN A 127 6.67 -22.07 11.92
N PHE A 128 6.98 -23.18 12.61
CA PHE A 128 6.60 -23.43 14.01
C PHE A 128 7.11 -22.34 14.96
N PHE A 129 8.27 -21.74 14.67
CA PHE A 129 8.81 -20.59 15.39
C PHE A 129 8.53 -19.28 14.63
N ASN A 130 7.57 -18.48 15.13
CA ASN A 130 7.34 -17.09 14.70
C ASN A 130 7.64 -16.14 15.87
N PRO A 131 8.92 -15.90 16.23
CA PRO A 131 9.29 -15.14 17.42
C PRO A 131 8.89 -13.66 17.38
N LEU A 132 8.60 -13.13 16.18
CA LEU A 132 8.26 -11.71 15.96
C LEU A 132 6.78 -11.49 15.64
N GLY A 133 5.93 -12.52 15.76
CA GLY A 133 4.48 -12.39 15.53
C GLY A 133 4.11 -11.86 14.14
N ARG A 134 4.96 -12.07 13.12
CA ARG A 134 4.73 -11.54 11.76
C ARG A 134 3.49 -12.17 11.12
N ASP A 135 2.79 -11.39 10.30
CA ASP A 135 1.69 -11.87 9.47
C ASP A 135 2.18 -12.99 8.54
N ARG A 136 1.53 -14.15 8.63
CA ARG A 136 1.83 -15.37 7.89
C ARG A 136 0.90 -15.56 6.71
N TYR A 137 -0.16 -14.77 6.62
CA TYR A 137 -1.14 -14.84 5.54
C TYR A 137 -0.49 -14.44 4.22
N PHE A 138 0.08 -13.24 4.12
CA PHE A 138 0.69 -12.77 2.87
C PHE A 138 1.80 -13.69 2.32
N PRO A 139 2.75 -14.20 3.13
CA PRO A 139 3.72 -15.18 2.64
C PRO A 139 3.10 -16.46 2.08
N ALA A 140 1.98 -16.94 2.64
CA ALA A 140 1.29 -18.15 2.15
C ALA A 140 0.71 -17.93 0.73
N TYR A 141 0.25 -16.71 0.45
CA TYR A 141 -0.32 -16.33 -0.85
C TYR A 141 0.66 -15.61 -1.77
N ARG A 142 1.95 -15.49 -1.43
CA ARG A 142 2.95 -14.72 -2.20
C ARG A 142 3.02 -15.06 -3.69
N ARG A 143 2.75 -16.33 -4.06
CA ARG A 143 2.77 -16.80 -5.47
C ARG A 143 1.50 -16.43 -6.25
N GLN A 144 0.44 -16.07 -5.54
CA GLN A 144 -0.85 -15.65 -6.09
C GLN A 144 -1.03 -14.14 -5.99
N ALA A 145 -0.15 -13.45 -5.26
CA ALA A 145 -0.10 -12.00 -5.25
C ALA A 145 0.35 -11.50 -6.62
N LEU A 146 -0.45 -10.60 -7.19
CA LEU A 146 -0.12 -9.90 -8.43
C LEU A 146 0.55 -8.57 -8.08
N ASP A 147 1.53 -8.17 -8.88
CA ASP A 147 2.06 -6.81 -8.85
C ASP A 147 1.01 -5.88 -9.48
N ALA A 148 0.37 -5.07 -8.64
CA ALA A 148 -0.67 -4.14 -9.06
C ALA A 148 -0.21 -3.15 -10.14
N SER A 149 1.06 -2.72 -10.08
CA SER A 149 1.61 -1.76 -11.04
C SER A 149 1.88 -2.41 -12.40
N ALA A 150 2.49 -3.60 -12.39
CA ALA A 150 2.77 -4.36 -13.60
C ALA A 150 1.48 -4.85 -14.29
N GLU A 151 0.50 -5.34 -13.53
CA GLU A 151 -0.76 -5.82 -14.10
C GLU A 151 -1.58 -4.67 -14.70
N ARG A 152 -1.59 -3.49 -14.05
CA ARG A 152 -2.22 -2.30 -14.62
C ARG A 152 -1.59 -1.91 -15.95
N ALA A 153 -0.25 -1.88 -16.04
CA ALA A 153 0.45 -1.57 -17.29
C ALA A 153 0.11 -2.59 -18.39
N ARG A 154 0.02 -3.89 -18.03
CA ARG A 154 -0.42 -4.95 -18.94
C ARG A 154 -1.84 -4.73 -19.45
N LEU A 155 -2.78 -4.40 -18.57
CA LEU A 155 -4.18 -4.15 -18.91
C LEU A 155 -4.34 -2.90 -19.78
N GLN A 156 -3.61 -1.83 -19.49
CA GLN A 156 -3.56 -0.62 -20.31
C GLN A 156 -3.03 -0.92 -21.72
N ALA A 157 -1.94 -1.69 -21.82
CA ALA A 157 -1.40 -2.13 -23.10
C ALA A 157 -2.38 -3.03 -23.88
N ALA A 158 -3.22 -3.79 -23.18
CA ALA A 158 -4.30 -4.59 -23.77
C ALA A 158 -5.56 -3.77 -24.13
N GLY A 159 -5.56 -2.45 -23.91
CA GLY A 159 -6.69 -1.57 -24.18
C GLY A 159 -7.86 -1.72 -23.22
N VAL A 160 -7.65 -2.37 -22.07
CA VAL A 160 -8.68 -2.50 -21.02
C VAL A 160 -8.72 -1.21 -20.21
N THR A 161 -9.90 -0.62 -20.09
CA THR A 161 -10.12 0.56 -19.24
C THR A 161 -9.96 0.16 -17.77
N VAL A 162 -8.92 0.68 -17.12
CA VAL A 162 -8.68 0.51 -15.68
C VAL A 162 -8.91 1.86 -15.02
N ALA A 163 -9.58 1.87 -13.86
CA ALA A 163 -9.74 3.09 -13.08
C ALA A 163 -8.36 3.68 -12.74
N GLU A 164 -8.19 4.99 -12.98
CA GLU A 164 -6.94 5.67 -12.65
C GLU A 164 -6.80 5.76 -11.13
N ILE A 165 -5.62 5.36 -10.64
CA ILE A 165 -5.25 5.55 -9.25
C ILE A 165 -4.87 7.04 -9.11
N PRO A 166 -5.44 7.78 -8.13
CA PRO A 166 -5.04 9.16 -7.89
C PRO A 166 -3.52 9.28 -7.73
N ALA A 167 -2.91 10.29 -8.35
CA ALA A 167 -1.45 10.46 -8.36
C ALA A 167 -0.87 10.56 -6.94
N GLU A 168 -1.57 11.22 -6.03
CA GLU A 168 -1.24 11.35 -4.60
C GLU A 168 -1.00 9.98 -3.92
N VAL A 169 -1.83 8.97 -4.23
CA VAL A 169 -1.71 7.63 -3.64
C VAL A 169 -0.47 6.90 -4.15
N ILE A 170 -0.07 7.17 -5.39
CA ILE A 170 1.12 6.57 -6.00
C ILE A 170 2.37 7.15 -5.33
N GLU A 171 2.45 8.47 -5.19
CA GLU A 171 3.58 9.15 -4.57
C GLU A 171 3.76 8.76 -3.10
N GLU A 172 2.67 8.67 -2.33
CA GLU A 172 2.72 8.21 -0.93
C GLU A 172 3.25 6.77 -0.82
N ARG A 173 2.76 5.88 -1.70
CA ARG A 173 3.18 4.48 -1.72
C ARG A 173 4.64 4.34 -2.11
N ASP A 174 5.09 5.08 -3.10
CA ASP A 174 6.47 5.04 -3.57
C ASP A 174 7.41 5.64 -2.52
N ALA A 175 6.98 6.70 -1.81
CA ALA A 175 7.69 7.23 -0.65
C ALA A 175 7.75 6.25 0.54
N ALA A 176 6.69 5.45 0.75
CA ALA A 176 6.66 4.41 1.78
C ALA A 176 7.56 3.21 1.43
N ASN A 177 7.67 2.88 0.13
CA ASN A 177 8.51 1.81 -0.39
C ASN A 177 9.96 2.26 -0.65
N ALA A 178 10.23 3.56 -0.59
CA ALA A 178 11.55 4.12 -0.77
C ALA A 178 12.55 3.45 0.18
N THR A 179 13.68 3.03 -0.39
CA THR A 179 14.79 2.47 0.37
C THR A 179 15.30 3.47 1.40
N PHE A 180 15.99 2.98 2.43
CA PHE A 180 16.58 3.84 3.46
C PHE A 180 17.43 4.97 2.86
N PHE A 181 18.18 4.66 1.80
CA PHE A 181 18.99 5.63 1.06
C PHE A 181 18.13 6.67 0.35
N GLU A 182 17.07 6.27 -0.35
CA GLU A 182 16.13 7.21 -1.00
C GLU A 182 15.39 8.10 0.01
N ARG A 183 15.08 7.61 1.21
CA ARG A 183 14.48 8.42 2.29
C ARG A 183 15.46 9.42 2.88
N LEU A 184 16.75 9.10 2.88
CA LEU A 184 17.84 10.06 3.12
C LEU A 184 18.13 10.92 1.88
N GLY A 185 17.44 10.67 0.76
CA GLY A 185 17.54 11.32 -0.54
C GLY A 185 18.83 11.03 -1.32
N LEU A 186 19.45 9.89 -1.03
CA LEU A 186 20.52 9.27 -1.80
C LEU A 186 19.87 8.42 -2.90
N ARG A 187 19.32 9.08 -3.92
CA ARG A 187 18.73 8.39 -5.09
C ARG A 187 19.82 8.08 -6.11
N GLU A 188 19.60 7.07 -6.95
CA GLU A 188 20.43 6.84 -8.14
C GLU A 188 20.35 8.09 -9.05
N GLY A 189 21.51 8.63 -9.47
CA GLY A 189 21.58 9.88 -10.26
C GLY A 189 21.69 11.18 -9.44
N CYS A 190 21.84 11.11 -8.11
CA CYS A 190 22.16 12.27 -7.28
C CYS A 190 23.65 12.31 -6.90
N VAL A 191 24.33 13.43 -7.17
CA VAL A 191 25.72 13.67 -6.79
C VAL A 191 25.77 14.79 -5.75
N PHE A 192 26.60 14.62 -4.71
CA PHE A 192 26.94 15.72 -3.81
C PHE A 192 28.13 16.46 -4.37
N THR A 193 27.94 17.73 -4.71
CA THR A 193 28.99 18.57 -5.26
C THR A 193 29.00 19.94 -4.58
N THR A 194 30.18 20.54 -4.52
CA THR A 194 30.36 21.94 -4.15
C THR A 194 30.41 22.84 -5.40
N ALA A 195 30.42 22.25 -6.60
CA ALA A 195 30.40 22.98 -7.87
C ALA A 195 29.13 23.83 -7.96
N GLY A 196 29.30 25.11 -8.29
CA GLY A 196 28.19 26.09 -8.35
C GLY A 196 27.66 26.57 -6.99
N SER A 197 28.24 26.15 -5.87
CA SER A 197 27.85 26.62 -4.53
C SER A 197 28.66 27.87 -4.13
N PRO A 198 28.05 29.07 -4.08
CA PRO A 198 28.77 30.31 -3.79
C PRO A 198 29.40 30.32 -2.38
N ASP A 199 28.86 29.52 -1.47
CA ASP A 199 29.34 29.42 -0.09
C ASP A 199 30.32 28.24 0.14
N GLY A 200 30.65 27.48 -0.91
CA GLY A 200 31.49 26.28 -0.82
C GLY A 200 30.86 25.13 0.00
N ARG A 201 29.58 25.24 0.38
CA ARG A 201 28.83 24.20 1.08
C ARG A 201 28.41 23.11 0.10
N MET A 202 28.46 21.85 0.53
CA MET A 202 27.97 20.73 -0.27
C MET A 202 26.48 20.90 -0.56
N ARG A 203 26.10 20.78 -1.83
CA ARG A 203 24.72 20.71 -2.28
C ARG A 203 24.52 19.37 -2.97
N ARG A 204 23.29 18.86 -2.88
CA ARG A 204 22.86 17.69 -3.64
C ARG A 204 22.33 18.18 -4.98
N VAL A 205 22.81 17.61 -6.07
CA VAL A 205 22.29 17.85 -7.42
C VAL A 205 21.85 16.51 -7.98
N CYS A 206 20.56 16.39 -8.30
CA CYS A 206 19.96 15.18 -8.85
C CYS A 206 19.56 15.41 -10.30
N GLU A 207 19.74 14.39 -11.14
CA GLU A 207 19.30 14.40 -12.53
C GLU A 207 17.75 14.41 -12.58
N GLY A 208 17.15 15.52 -13.04
CA GLY A 208 15.70 15.70 -13.17
C GLY A 208 15.06 16.83 -12.33
N ASP A 209 15.78 17.39 -11.33
CA ASP A 209 15.24 18.43 -10.45
C ASP A 209 15.11 19.83 -11.11
N GLU A 210 15.53 20.00 -12.37
CA GLU A 210 15.51 21.30 -13.06
C GLU A 210 14.11 21.70 -13.58
N THR A 211 13.13 20.80 -13.63
CA THR A 211 11.78 21.15 -14.09
C THR A 211 10.99 22.04 -13.11
N ASN A 212 11.46 22.18 -11.85
CA ASN A 212 10.77 22.96 -10.82
C ASN A 212 11.46 24.29 -10.47
N VAL A 213 12.55 24.67 -11.13
CA VAL A 213 13.22 25.96 -10.86
C VAL A 213 12.60 27.12 -11.66
N GLU A 214 11.91 26.84 -12.77
CA GLU A 214 11.30 27.87 -13.62
C GLU A 214 9.93 28.39 -13.15
N GLN A 215 9.32 27.79 -12.13
CA GLN A 215 8.02 28.27 -11.61
C GLN A 215 8.13 29.35 -10.51
N ALA A 216 9.35 29.75 -10.16
CA ALA A 216 9.62 30.77 -9.14
C ALA A 216 10.26 32.05 -9.71
N SER A 217 9.91 32.47 -10.92
CA SER A 217 10.01 33.89 -11.31
C SER A 217 9.15 34.16 -12.54
N GLY A 218 8.09 34.95 -12.37
CA GLY A 218 7.25 35.37 -13.48
C GLY A 218 8.06 36.17 -14.51
N ALA A 219 8.05 35.67 -15.75
CA ALA A 219 8.15 36.47 -16.96
C ALA A 219 7.57 35.65 -18.12
N GLU A 220 6.49 36.16 -18.71
CA GLU A 220 5.91 35.64 -19.95
C GLU A 220 6.92 35.78 -21.09
N GLY A 221 7.09 34.74 -21.89
CA GLY A 221 7.96 34.79 -23.06
C GLY A 221 7.94 33.48 -23.83
N SER A 222 7.06 33.39 -24.82
CA SER A 222 7.01 32.32 -25.81
C SER A 222 8.32 32.25 -26.58
N ALA A 223 9.07 31.16 -26.46
CA ALA A 223 10.12 30.81 -27.42
C ALA A 223 10.25 29.30 -27.52
N GLU A 224 9.96 28.83 -28.73
CA GLU A 224 10.22 27.48 -29.23
C GLU A 224 11.71 27.16 -29.09
N ALA A 225 12.05 26.23 -28.19
CA ALA A 225 13.42 25.80 -27.97
C ALA A 225 13.64 24.42 -28.60
N THR A 226 14.35 24.45 -29.72
CA THR A 226 15.02 23.31 -30.33
C THR A 226 15.83 22.53 -29.29
N GLU A 227 15.63 21.21 -29.25
CA GLU A 227 16.34 20.23 -28.42
C GLU A 227 17.87 20.49 -28.42
N PRO A 228 18.49 20.94 -27.30
CA PRO A 228 19.94 20.97 -27.23
C PRO A 228 20.44 19.55 -26.99
N ALA A 229 21.43 19.15 -27.79
CA ALA A 229 22.13 17.88 -27.69
C ALA A 229 22.50 17.58 -26.23
N ARG A 230 22.16 16.36 -25.77
CA ARG A 230 22.39 15.87 -24.40
C ARG A 230 23.89 15.81 -24.11
N THR A 231 24.47 16.90 -23.64
CA THR A 231 25.77 16.85 -22.95
C THR A 231 25.61 16.05 -21.66
N PRO A 232 26.51 15.11 -21.35
CA PRO A 232 26.43 14.32 -20.13
C PRO A 232 26.39 15.23 -18.90
N PHE A 233 25.51 14.92 -17.94
CA PHE A 233 25.25 15.72 -16.75
C PHE A 233 26.53 16.10 -15.98
N LEU A 234 27.50 15.18 -15.92
CA LEU A 234 28.79 15.38 -15.27
C LEU A 234 29.60 16.54 -15.91
N GLU A 235 29.57 16.66 -17.23
CA GLU A 235 30.26 17.73 -17.97
C GLU A 235 29.59 19.10 -17.71
N ARG A 236 28.26 19.14 -17.57
CA ARG A 236 27.50 20.36 -17.19
C ARG A 236 27.83 20.88 -15.79
N ILE A 237 28.08 19.97 -14.83
CA ILE A 237 28.52 20.36 -13.47
C ILE A 237 30.04 20.56 -13.38
N GLY A 238 30.74 20.55 -14.51
CA GLY A 238 32.18 20.74 -14.58
C GLY A 238 32.97 19.58 -13.99
N LEU A 239 32.47 18.34 -14.01
CA LEU A 239 33.21 17.12 -13.72
C LEU A 239 33.33 16.35 -15.04
N GLY A 240 34.37 16.64 -15.84
CA GLY A 240 34.71 15.79 -16.97
C GLY A 240 35.16 14.40 -16.50
N ASP A 241 35.21 13.43 -17.42
CA ASP A 241 35.60 12.04 -17.12
C ASP A 241 37.00 11.92 -16.46
N ASN A 242 37.82 12.96 -16.59
CA ASN A 242 39.21 13.03 -16.13
C ASN A 242 39.33 13.73 -14.76
N CYS A 243 38.21 14.03 -14.09
CA CYS A 243 38.18 14.83 -12.88
C CYS A 243 37.60 14.06 -11.68
N VAL A 244 38.34 14.06 -10.57
CA VAL A 244 37.92 13.46 -9.30
C VAL A 244 37.83 14.52 -8.19
N ILE A 245 36.89 14.32 -7.26
CA ILE A 245 36.76 15.18 -6.08
C ILE A 245 37.49 14.51 -4.92
N THR A 246 38.48 15.19 -4.35
CA THR A 246 39.29 14.65 -3.24
C THR A 246 39.46 15.66 -2.11
N THR A 247 39.61 15.16 -0.88
CA THR A 247 40.04 15.95 0.28
C THR A 247 41.55 15.92 0.49
N ALA A 248 42.27 15.06 -0.25
CA ALA A 248 43.70 14.91 -0.13
C ALA A 248 44.41 16.22 -0.52
N GLY A 249 45.29 16.71 0.35
CA GLY A 249 46.05 17.95 0.13
C GLY A 249 45.29 19.26 0.40
N SER A 250 44.06 19.20 0.94
CA SER A 250 43.31 20.38 1.36
C SER A 250 43.63 20.75 2.82
N PRO A 251 44.28 21.89 3.10
CA PRO A 251 44.67 22.28 4.46
C PRO A 251 43.47 22.50 5.39
N ASP A 252 42.29 22.75 4.82
CA ASP A 252 41.06 23.05 5.56
C ASP A 252 40.09 21.86 5.62
N GLY A 253 40.50 20.69 5.11
CA GLY A 253 39.64 19.50 4.98
C GLY A 253 38.49 19.66 3.97
N ARG A 254 38.48 20.75 3.18
CA ARG A 254 37.48 21.01 2.14
C ARG A 254 37.76 20.18 0.89
N PHE A 255 36.71 19.62 0.29
CA PHE A 255 36.81 18.90 -0.97
C PHE A 255 37.27 19.85 -2.11
N ARG A 256 38.25 19.40 -2.90
CA ARG A 256 38.74 20.08 -4.10
C ARG A 256 38.54 19.19 -5.32
N ARG A 257 38.27 19.82 -6.46
CA ARG A 257 38.30 19.16 -7.77
C ARG A 257 39.76 19.04 -8.19
N VAL A 258 40.19 17.83 -8.54
CA VAL A 258 41.49 17.53 -9.13
C VAL A 258 41.21 16.86 -10.46
N CYS A 259 41.62 17.49 -11.54
CA CYS A 259 41.56 16.91 -12.87
C CYS A 259 42.96 16.52 -13.27
N ASP A 260 43.08 15.37 -13.94
CA ASP A 260 44.27 15.09 -14.70
C ASP A 260 44.30 16.06 -15.89
N GLU A 261 45.37 16.85 -16.00
CA GLU A 261 45.63 17.64 -17.19
C GLU A 261 46.24 16.68 -18.22
N ASP A 262 45.50 16.35 -19.28
CA ASP A 262 46.07 15.64 -20.42
C ASP A 262 47.25 16.47 -20.96
N GLU A 263 48.48 15.97 -20.77
CA GLU A 263 49.68 16.53 -21.40
C GLU A 263 49.45 16.56 -22.92
N THR A 264 49.10 17.74 -23.41
CA THR A 264 49.11 18.09 -24.83
C THR A 264 50.27 19.04 -25.06
N GLU A 265 51.49 18.47 -25.12
CA GLU A 265 52.57 18.83 -26.05
C GLU A 265 53.65 17.74 -26.09
#